data_AF-A0A365TAZ6-F1
#
_entry.id   AF-A0A365TAZ6-F1
#
_cell.length_a   1.000
_cell.length_b   1.000
_cell.length_c   1.000
_cell.angle_alpha   90.00
_cell.angle_beta   90.00
_cell.angle_gamma   90.00
#
_symmetry.space_group_name_H-M   'P 1'
#
loop_
_entity.id
_entity.type
_entity.pdbx_description
1 polymer ?
#
loop_
_entity_poly.entity_id
_entity_poly.type
_entity_poly.pdbx_seq_one_letter_code
_entity_poly.pdbx_strand_id
1 'polypeptide(L)'
;MNRRRLLRASTAALAGGVATLAGCADPSGSGDATDGGRTRVMSLSPTVRKTADGWRLEVIVENEHNWDTSFHDVRVLAFAADGTELCEAEVGDLVAPGGDSRTVDTSCSSFPTIVTATARETPCEDALIPVDRWVGTDAQRTRTVTPGEVVWEDTYRKCGERVPPKRVLAETDGGRRETSTAADGR
;
A
#
# COMPACT_ATOMS: atom_id res chain seq x y z
N MET A 1 2.80 -52.11 -50.83
CA MET A 1 3.32 -52.61 -49.54
C MET A 1 2.83 -51.69 -48.42
N ASN A 2 1.92 -52.20 -47.59
CA ASN A 2 1.29 -51.51 -46.46
C ASN A 2 2.23 -51.50 -45.24
N ARG A 3 2.49 -50.32 -44.64
CA ARG A 3 2.69 -50.19 -43.19
C ARG A 3 2.10 -48.88 -42.70
N ARG A 4 0.86 -48.98 -42.20
CA ARG A 4 0.19 -47.99 -41.35
C ARG A 4 0.94 -47.95 -40.02
N ARG A 5 1.40 -46.77 -39.60
CA ARG A 5 1.74 -46.49 -38.19
C ARG A 5 0.77 -45.45 -37.68
N LEU A 6 -0.15 -45.91 -36.83
CA LEU A 6 -0.95 -45.09 -35.93
C LEU A 6 -0.02 -44.51 -34.86
N LEU A 7 0.09 -43.19 -34.81
CA LEU A 7 0.61 -42.49 -33.64
C LEU A 7 -0.56 -41.82 -32.95
N ARG A 8 -0.80 -42.26 -31.72
CA ARG A 8 -1.81 -41.80 -30.77
C ARG A 8 -1.77 -40.28 -30.63
N ALA A 9 -2.93 -39.66 -30.81
CA ALA A 9 -3.22 -38.35 -30.26
C ALA A 9 -3.30 -38.49 -28.73
N SER A 10 -2.33 -37.93 -28.03
CA SER A 10 -2.42 -37.71 -26.59
C SER A 10 -3.08 -36.35 -26.37
N THR A 11 -4.37 -36.35 -26.07
CA THR A 11 -5.06 -35.21 -25.45
C THR A 11 -4.54 -35.06 -24.02
N ALA A 12 -3.63 -34.11 -23.81
CA ALA A 12 -3.30 -33.63 -22.47
C ALA A 12 -4.22 -32.45 -22.16
N ALA A 13 -5.30 -32.73 -21.43
CA ALA A 13 -6.02 -31.70 -20.68
C ALA A 13 -5.14 -31.29 -19.50
N LEU A 14 -4.48 -30.15 -19.59
CA LEU A 14 -3.92 -29.48 -18.42
C LEU A 14 -4.95 -28.47 -17.93
N ALA A 15 -5.57 -28.85 -16.82
CA ALA A 15 -6.46 -28.05 -16.01
C ALA A 15 -5.83 -26.68 -15.71
N GLY A 16 -6.70 -25.67 -15.60
CA GLY A 16 -6.35 -24.33 -15.19
C GLY A 16 -5.53 -24.34 -13.90
N GLY A 17 -4.28 -23.91 -14.02
CA GLY A 17 -3.48 -23.51 -12.86
C GLY A 17 -4.01 -22.18 -12.38
N VAL A 18 -4.88 -22.20 -11.37
CA VAL A 18 -5.04 -21.06 -10.49
C VAL A 18 -3.67 -20.85 -9.87
N ALA A 19 -3.03 -19.71 -10.16
CA ALA A 19 -1.87 -19.28 -9.41
C ALA A 19 -2.33 -19.10 -7.95
N THR A 20 -2.10 -20.11 -7.13
CA THR A 20 -2.06 -19.95 -5.68
C THR A 20 -0.91 -19.01 -5.39
N LEU A 21 -1.22 -17.71 -5.29
CA LEU A 21 -0.48 -16.81 -4.41
C LEU A 21 -0.27 -17.59 -3.11
N ALA A 22 0.99 -17.84 -2.77
CA ALA A 22 1.37 -18.51 -1.55
C ALA A 22 0.82 -17.69 -0.38
N GLY A 23 -0.39 -18.06 0.06
CA GLY A 23 -0.93 -17.66 1.33
C GLY A 23 0.01 -18.25 2.38
N CYS A 24 0.58 -17.37 3.19
CA CYS A 24 1.34 -17.76 4.36
C CYS A 24 0.49 -18.77 5.15
N ALA A 25 1.04 -19.97 5.32
CA ALA A 25 0.45 -20.98 6.18
C ALA A 25 0.44 -20.42 7.61
N ASP A 26 -0.73 -20.47 8.22
CA ASP A 26 -1.00 -20.05 9.59
C ASP A 26 -0.61 -21.19 10.55
N PRO A 27 0.42 -21.06 11.40
CA PRO A 27 0.55 -21.90 12.57
C PRO A 27 -0.09 -21.15 13.75
N SER A 28 -1.19 -21.72 14.23
CA SER A 28 -1.88 -21.32 15.45
C SER A 28 -0.91 -20.96 16.57
N GLY A 29 -0.97 -19.72 17.05
CA GLY A 29 -0.17 -19.23 18.16
C GLY A 29 -0.77 -17.96 18.74
N SER A 30 -1.77 -18.10 19.60
CA SER A 30 -2.19 -17.06 20.54
C SER A 30 -1.00 -16.74 21.46
N GLY A 31 -0.22 -15.71 21.11
CA GLY A 31 0.90 -15.19 21.87
C GLY A 31 0.71 -13.70 22.08
N ASP A 32 0.31 -13.35 23.30
CA ASP A 32 0.37 -11.99 23.82
C ASP A 32 1.87 -11.62 23.94
N ALA A 33 2.40 -10.92 22.95
CA ALA A 33 3.80 -10.54 22.88
C ALA A 33 3.94 -9.01 22.78
N THR A 34 3.50 -8.31 23.82
CA THR A 34 4.18 -7.07 24.20
C THR A 34 5.51 -7.43 24.86
N ASP A 35 6.48 -7.85 24.05
CA ASP A 35 7.87 -7.88 24.47
C ASP A 35 8.46 -6.47 24.27
N GLY A 36 9.36 -6.04 25.15
CA GLY A 36 9.74 -4.63 25.33
C GLY A 36 10.19 -3.86 24.09
N GLY A 37 9.24 -3.21 23.41
CA GLY A 37 9.31 -1.79 23.02
C GLY A 37 10.14 -1.39 21.79
N ARG A 38 10.36 -2.28 20.82
CA ARG A 38 10.95 -1.89 19.52
C ARG A 38 9.98 -2.23 18.38
N THR A 39 9.05 -1.33 18.12
CA THR A 39 8.18 -1.43 16.95
C THR A 39 9.03 -1.23 15.69
N ARG A 40 8.96 -2.18 14.76
CA ARG A 40 9.63 -2.07 13.45
C ARG A 40 8.73 -1.23 12.54
N VAL A 41 9.18 -0.03 12.20
CA VAL A 41 8.35 0.95 11.48
C VAL A 41 9.08 1.42 10.24
N MET A 42 8.45 1.23 9.09
CA MET A 42 8.77 1.99 7.89
C MET A 42 8.04 3.33 7.97
N SER A 43 8.67 4.41 7.51
CA SER A 43 8.05 5.72 7.37
C SER A 43 7.90 6.08 5.90
N LEU A 44 6.82 6.79 5.58
CA LEU A 44 6.56 7.35 4.25
C LEU A 44 6.32 8.85 4.39
N SER A 45 6.88 9.62 3.46
CA SER A 45 6.67 11.06 3.36
C SER A 45 6.27 11.42 1.94
N PRO A 46 4.98 11.31 1.59
CA PRO A 46 4.49 11.54 0.24
C PRO A 46 4.33 13.03 -0.09
N THR A 47 4.86 13.42 -1.24
CA THR A 47 4.67 14.73 -1.86
C THR A 47 4.01 14.56 -3.22
N VAL A 48 2.83 15.17 -3.40
CA VAL A 48 2.07 15.10 -4.65
C VAL A 48 2.10 16.46 -5.34
N ARG A 49 2.38 16.46 -6.64
CA ARG A 49 2.40 17.67 -7.47
C ARG A 49 1.63 17.46 -8.75
N LYS A 50 0.86 18.48 -9.16
CA LYS A 50 0.24 18.50 -10.48
C LYS A 50 1.29 18.84 -11.53
N THR A 51 1.33 18.08 -12.62
CA THR A 51 2.19 18.31 -13.79
C THR A 51 1.32 18.62 -15.01
N ALA A 52 1.95 18.93 -16.15
CA ALA A 52 1.23 19.12 -17.41
C ALA A 52 0.54 17.82 -17.87
N ASP A 53 1.14 16.66 -17.56
CA ASP A 53 0.73 15.34 -18.04
C ASP A 53 -0.10 14.55 -17.01
N GLY A 54 -0.35 15.12 -15.83
CA GLY A 54 -1.14 14.46 -14.78
C GLY A 54 -0.67 14.81 -13.37
N TRP A 55 -0.39 13.78 -12.59
CA TRP A 55 0.08 13.90 -11.21
C TRP A 55 1.41 13.18 -11.04
N ARG A 56 2.30 13.77 -10.25
CA ARG A 56 3.58 13.18 -9.87
C ARG A 56 3.62 12.98 -8.37
N LEU A 57 4.01 11.80 -7.97
CA LEU A 57 4.15 11.38 -6.58
C LEU A 57 5.64 11.13 -6.32
N GLU A 58 6.20 11.92 -5.43
CA GLU A 58 7.53 11.71 -4.84
C GLU A 58 7.33 11.19 -3.42
N VAL A 59 8.02 10.12 -3.03
CA VAL A 59 7.92 9.56 -1.69
C VAL A 59 9.31 9.30 -1.15
N ILE A 60 9.58 9.87 0.02
CA ILE A 60 10.73 9.48 0.83
C ILE A 60 10.27 8.30 1.69
N VAL A 61 11.01 7.19 1.60
CA VAL A 61 10.77 5.94 2.32
C VAL A 61 11.94 5.71 3.24
N GLU A 62 11.66 5.60 4.53
CA GLU A 62 12.69 5.47 5.55
C GLU A 62 12.46 4.20 6.37
N ASN A 63 13.54 3.49 6.67
CA ASN A 63 13.50 2.43 7.67
C ASN A 63 13.77 3.08 9.03
N GLU A 64 12.71 3.52 9.71
CA GLU A 64 12.79 4.32 10.93
C GLU A 64 13.06 3.42 12.15
N HIS A 65 13.93 3.87 13.06
CA HIS A 65 14.23 3.17 14.32
C HIS A 65 14.79 1.74 14.19
N ASN A 66 15.50 1.46 13.10
CA ASN A 66 15.92 0.13 12.69
C ASN A 66 17.36 -0.24 13.11
N TRP A 67 17.51 -0.68 14.35
CA TRP A 67 18.78 -1.27 14.78
C TRP A 67 18.98 -2.69 14.22
N ASP A 68 17.90 -3.44 13.94
CA ASP A 68 17.97 -4.89 13.70
C ASP A 68 17.04 -5.41 12.57
N THR A 69 16.38 -4.55 11.78
CA THR A 69 15.33 -5.00 10.83
C THR A 69 15.48 -4.37 9.46
N SER A 70 15.50 -5.21 8.42
CA SER A 70 15.57 -4.80 7.02
C SER A 70 14.24 -5.09 6.32
N PHE A 71 13.78 -4.13 5.52
CA PHE A 71 12.65 -4.31 4.62
C PHE A 71 13.18 -4.63 3.22
N HIS A 72 12.80 -5.78 2.65
CA HIS A 72 13.24 -6.18 1.31
C HIS A 72 12.13 -5.99 0.28
N ASP A 73 12.50 -5.86 -0.99
CA ASP A 73 11.56 -5.72 -2.11
C ASP A 73 10.49 -4.64 -1.85
N VAL A 74 10.89 -3.49 -1.30
CA VAL A 74 9.98 -2.42 -0.94
C VAL A 74 9.42 -1.78 -2.21
N ARG A 75 8.09 -1.64 -2.25
CA ARG A 75 7.37 -0.98 -3.35
C ARG A 75 6.36 0.00 -2.76
N VAL A 76 6.35 1.22 -3.26
CA VAL A 76 5.33 2.22 -2.95
C VAL A 76 4.14 2.02 -3.89
N LEU A 77 2.94 2.11 -3.34
CA LEU A 77 1.67 1.97 -4.04
C LEU A 77 0.80 3.17 -3.70
N ALA A 78 0.12 3.71 -4.71
CA ALA A 78 -0.83 4.80 -4.50
C ALA A 78 -2.20 4.47 -5.07
N PHE A 79 -3.24 4.87 -4.35
CA PHE A 79 -4.63 4.54 -4.67
C PHE A 79 -5.53 5.77 -4.66
N ALA A 80 -6.61 5.70 -5.43
CA ALA A 80 -7.76 6.58 -5.31
C ALA A 80 -8.59 6.23 -4.06
N ALA A 81 -9.57 7.09 -3.76
CA ALA A 81 -10.42 7.00 -2.58
C ALA A 81 -11.21 5.68 -2.51
N ASP A 82 -11.60 5.17 -3.67
CA ASP A 82 -12.32 3.90 -3.84
C ASP A 82 -11.42 2.66 -3.78
N GLY A 83 -10.11 2.85 -3.64
CA GLY A 83 -9.11 1.78 -3.61
C GLY A 83 -8.60 1.35 -4.97
N THR A 84 -8.93 2.06 -6.05
CA THR A 84 -8.33 1.84 -7.38
C THR A 84 -6.86 2.22 -7.36
N GLU A 85 -5.99 1.30 -7.80
CA GLU A 85 -4.55 1.55 -7.90
C GLU A 85 -4.25 2.56 -9.03
N LEU A 86 -3.40 3.54 -8.75
CA LEU A 86 -3.09 4.65 -9.65
C LEU A 86 -1.68 4.59 -10.23
N CYS A 87 -0.72 4.13 -9.43
CA CYS A 87 0.70 4.07 -9.75
C CYS A 87 1.43 3.23 -8.69
N GLU A 88 2.59 2.71 -9.08
CA GLU A 88 3.53 2.02 -8.21
C GLU A 88 4.97 2.47 -8.50
N ALA A 89 5.86 2.31 -7.52
CA ALA A 89 7.28 2.57 -7.65
C ALA A 89 8.10 1.55 -6.85
N GLU A 90 9.15 1.00 -7.47
CA GLU A 90 10.11 0.14 -6.78
C GLU A 90 11.10 0.99 -6.00
N VAL A 91 11.27 0.67 -4.71
CA VAL A 91 12.23 1.30 -3.80
C VAL A 91 13.47 0.43 -3.65
N GLY A 92 13.27 -0.90 -3.61
CA GLY A 92 14.32 -1.88 -3.36
C GLY A 92 14.43 -2.23 -1.87
N ASP A 93 15.64 -2.54 -1.43
CA ASP A 93 15.90 -2.96 -0.05
C ASP A 93 16.27 -1.78 0.85
N LEU A 94 15.73 -1.77 2.07
CA LEU A 94 16.09 -0.85 3.14
C LEU A 94 16.76 -1.64 4.28
N VAL A 95 18.09 -1.58 4.33
CA VAL A 95 18.89 -2.52 5.12
C VAL A 95 19.32 -1.94 6.47
N ALA A 96 19.21 -2.74 7.54
CA ALA A 96 19.75 -2.44 8.86
C ALA A 96 21.15 -3.06 9.07
N PRO A 97 21.97 -2.53 10.02
CA PRO A 97 21.70 -1.38 10.88
C PRO A 97 21.91 -0.04 10.15
N GLY A 98 21.10 0.96 10.50
CA GLY A 98 21.21 2.33 9.98
C GLY A 98 19.94 2.78 9.29
N GLY A 99 19.55 4.04 9.48
CA GLY A 99 18.35 4.63 8.89
C GLY A 99 18.51 4.85 7.38
N ASP A 100 18.40 3.77 6.60
CA ASP A 100 18.37 3.85 5.14
C ASP A 100 17.12 4.63 4.73
N SER A 101 17.32 5.58 3.83
CA SER A 101 16.30 6.49 3.34
C SER A 101 16.44 6.57 1.83
N ARG A 102 15.33 6.37 1.13
CA ARG A 102 15.26 6.33 -0.34
C ARG A 102 14.15 7.24 -0.82
N THR A 103 14.43 7.99 -1.87
CA THR A 103 13.41 8.77 -2.56
C THR A 103 13.06 8.10 -3.87
N VAL A 104 11.78 7.82 -4.07
CA VAL A 104 11.23 7.34 -5.33
C VAL A 104 10.27 8.36 -5.90
N ASP A 105 10.16 8.37 -7.21
CA ASP A 105 9.27 9.27 -7.94
C ASP A 105 8.56 8.49 -9.05
N THR A 106 7.24 8.67 -9.15
CA THR A 106 6.39 8.02 -10.15
C THR A 106 5.27 8.94 -10.63
N SER A 107 4.74 8.63 -11.82
CA SER A 107 3.60 9.35 -12.41
C SER A 107 2.31 8.58 -12.14
N CYS A 108 1.28 9.30 -11.70
CA CYS A 108 0.00 8.73 -11.34
C CYS A 108 -1.10 9.25 -12.26
N SER A 109 -2.02 8.36 -12.64
CA SER A 109 -3.13 8.66 -13.56
C SER A 109 -4.12 9.68 -12.99
N SER A 110 -4.21 9.80 -11.67
CA SER A 110 -5.02 10.80 -10.96
C SER A 110 -4.38 11.17 -9.62
N PHE A 111 -5.01 12.05 -8.85
CA PHE A 111 -4.52 12.44 -7.53
C PHE A 111 -4.58 11.25 -6.56
N PRO A 112 -3.45 10.80 -5.98
CA PRO A 112 -3.46 9.74 -4.99
C PRO A 112 -3.99 10.24 -3.65
N THR A 113 -5.05 9.59 -3.16
CA THR A 113 -5.63 9.89 -1.84
C THR A 113 -5.16 8.95 -0.76
N ILE A 114 -4.56 7.82 -1.12
CA ILE A 114 -3.98 6.84 -0.20
C ILE A 114 -2.61 6.47 -0.75
N VAL A 115 -1.58 6.53 0.08
CA VAL A 115 -0.21 6.09 -0.23
C VAL A 115 0.19 5.06 0.83
N THR A 116 0.77 3.95 0.40
CA THR A 116 1.29 2.91 1.29
C THR A 116 2.43 2.18 0.60
N ALA A 117 3.06 1.24 1.28
CA ALA A 117 4.08 0.39 0.70
C ALA A 117 3.70 -1.09 0.82
N THR A 118 4.40 -1.95 0.10
CA THR A 118 4.57 -3.38 0.42
C THR A 118 6.04 -3.64 0.66
N ALA A 119 6.33 -4.64 1.48
CA ALA A 119 7.68 -5.13 1.70
C ALA A 119 7.62 -6.64 1.97
N ARG A 120 8.73 -7.32 1.69
CA ARG A 120 9.01 -8.65 2.21
C ARG A 120 9.87 -8.49 3.45
N GLU A 121 9.28 -8.71 4.62
CA GLU A 121 10.06 -8.83 5.85
C GLU A 121 10.08 -10.27 6.36
N THR A 122 11.10 -10.61 7.14
CA THR A 122 11.16 -11.87 7.88
C THR A 122 11.68 -11.60 9.29
N PRO A 123 10.86 -11.75 10.36
CA PRO A 123 9.42 -12.04 10.34
C PRO A 123 8.52 -10.80 10.16
N CYS A 124 7.46 -10.93 9.35
CA CYS A 124 6.47 -9.88 9.05
C CYS A 124 5.44 -9.62 10.17
N GLU A 125 5.43 -10.39 11.26
CA GLU A 125 4.35 -10.36 12.26
C GLU A 125 4.29 -9.04 13.06
N ASP A 126 5.43 -8.39 13.26
CA ASP A 126 5.58 -7.15 14.04
C ASP A 126 5.91 -5.92 13.19
N ALA A 127 5.90 -6.09 11.87
CA ALA A 127 6.22 -5.05 10.90
C ALA A 127 5.02 -4.13 10.68
N LEU A 128 5.19 -2.85 11.04
CA LEU A 128 4.21 -1.82 10.71
C LEU A 128 4.59 -1.14 9.40
N ILE A 129 3.68 -1.27 8.43
CA ILE A 129 3.76 -0.60 7.15
C ILE A 129 2.81 0.61 7.17
N PRO A 130 3.29 1.82 6.88
CA PRO A 130 2.49 3.03 6.95
C PRO A 130 1.46 3.09 5.82
N VAL A 131 0.39 3.81 6.10
CA VAL A 131 -0.71 4.11 5.19
C VAL A 131 -1.06 5.58 5.40
N ASP A 132 -0.56 6.42 4.50
CA ASP A 132 -0.84 7.85 4.47
C ASP A 132 -2.13 8.11 3.72
N ARG A 133 -3.13 8.66 4.40
CA ARG A 133 -4.39 9.09 3.80
C ARG A 133 -4.43 10.59 3.64
N TRP A 134 -4.79 11.07 2.46
CA TRP A 134 -5.03 12.48 2.22
C TRP A 134 -6.28 12.95 2.97
N VAL A 135 -6.10 13.89 3.89
CA VAL A 135 -7.17 14.55 4.65
C VAL A 135 -7.26 16.05 4.37
N GLY A 136 -6.38 16.57 3.50
CA GLY A 136 -6.44 17.96 3.04
C GLY A 136 -7.68 18.27 2.20
N THR A 137 -7.95 19.56 2.00
CA THR A 137 -9.04 20.06 1.15
C THR A 137 -8.72 19.93 -0.34
N ASP A 138 -9.74 19.98 -1.21
CA ASP A 138 -9.56 20.03 -2.67
C ASP A 138 -8.72 21.23 -3.12
N ALA A 139 -8.89 22.38 -2.46
CA ALA A 139 -8.06 23.55 -2.73
C ALA A 139 -6.57 23.27 -2.46
N GLN A 140 -6.26 22.56 -1.36
CA GLN A 140 -4.89 22.15 -1.03
C GLN A 140 -4.32 21.15 -2.03
N ARG A 141 -5.13 20.25 -2.62
CA ARG A 141 -4.66 19.30 -3.66
C ARG A 141 -4.06 20.01 -4.88
N THR A 142 -4.58 21.20 -5.20
CA THR A 142 -4.19 21.93 -6.43
C THR A 142 -2.97 22.84 -6.27
N ARG A 143 -2.40 22.93 -5.06
CA ARG A 143 -1.26 23.80 -4.76
C ARG A 143 -0.14 23.03 -4.06
N THR A 144 1.03 23.64 -3.99
CA THR A 144 2.09 23.20 -3.08
C THR A 144 1.62 23.42 -1.64
N VAL A 145 1.69 22.35 -0.84
CA VAL A 145 1.37 22.36 0.59
C VAL A 145 2.52 23.00 1.35
N THR A 146 2.23 23.93 2.28
CA THR A 146 3.28 24.62 3.04
C THR A 146 3.83 23.73 4.16
N PRO A 147 5.12 23.85 4.52
CA PRO A 147 5.68 23.13 5.67
C PRO A 147 4.83 23.34 6.93
N GLY A 148 4.38 22.24 7.55
CA GLY A 148 3.53 22.24 8.75
C GLY A 148 2.03 22.05 8.51
N GLU A 149 1.55 22.09 7.25
CA GLU A 149 0.18 21.68 6.95
C GLU A 149 0.06 20.14 7.01
N VAL A 150 -0.67 19.63 8.00
CA VAL A 150 -0.98 18.20 8.12
C VAL A 150 -2.08 17.84 7.13
N VAL A 151 -1.67 17.44 5.93
CA VAL A 151 -2.57 17.02 4.84
C VAL A 151 -2.64 15.50 4.66
N TRP A 152 -1.74 14.78 5.33
CA TRP A 152 -1.70 13.34 5.41
C TRP A 152 -2.00 12.93 6.85
N GLU A 153 -2.91 11.99 7.00
CA GLU A 153 -3.12 11.25 8.24
C GLU A 153 -2.39 9.92 8.10
N ASP A 154 -1.41 9.68 8.98
CA ASP A 154 -0.64 8.45 9.02
C ASP A 154 -1.35 7.42 9.92
N THR A 155 -1.49 6.21 9.40
CA THR A 155 -1.96 5.04 10.11
C THR A 155 -1.10 3.84 9.71
N TYR A 156 -1.13 2.75 10.46
CA TYR A 156 -0.33 1.57 10.13
C TYR A 156 -1.20 0.38 9.73
N ARG A 157 -0.63 -0.48 8.90
CA ARG A 157 -1.13 -1.82 8.60
C ARG A 157 -0.06 -2.85 8.92
N LYS A 158 -0.48 -4.09 9.19
CA LYS A 158 0.46 -5.21 9.29
C LYS A 158 0.98 -5.58 7.89
N CYS A 159 2.22 -6.06 7.79
CA CYS A 159 2.83 -6.50 6.52
C CYS A 159 1.90 -7.42 5.69
N GLY A 160 1.23 -8.39 6.34
CA GLY A 160 0.32 -9.35 5.68
C GLY A 160 -1.13 -8.88 5.46
N GLU A 161 -1.47 -7.64 5.83
CA GLU A 161 -2.81 -7.10 5.60
C GLU A 161 -3.06 -6.78 4.10
N ARG A 162 -4.31 -6.86 3.65
CA ARG A 162 -4.72 -6.42 2.31
C ARG A 162 -4.34 -4.96 2.06
N VAL A 163 -3.97 -4.66 0.81
CA VAL A 163 -3.57 -3.32 0.34
C VAL A 163 -4.57 -2.80 -0.71
N PRO A 164 -5.11 -1.56 -0.57
CA PRO A 164 -5.14 -0.79 0.67
C PRO A 164 -6.06 -1.48 1.70
N PRO A 165 -5.88 -1.23 3.01
CA PRO A 165 -6.72 -1.82 4.04
C PRO A 165 -8.18 -1.37 3.93
N LYS A 166 -9.15 -2.29 4.15
CA LYS A 166 -10.59 -1.98 4.02
C LYS A 166 -11.05 -0.82 4.91
N ARG A 167 -10.46 -0.65 6.10
CA ARG A 167 -10.80 0.45 7.03
C ARG A 167 -10.60 1.83 6.40
N VAL A 168 -9.54 1.98 5.60
CA VAL A 168 -9.19 3.26 4.97
C VAL A 168 -10.16 3.61 3.84
N LEU A 169 -10.69 2.59 3.16
CA LEU A 169 -11.72 2.75 2.13
C LEU A 169 -13.07 3.14 2.74
N ALA A 170 -13.50 2.48 3.81
CA ALA A 170 -14.81 2.70 4.44
C ALA A 170 -14.96 4.10 5.07
N GLU A 171 -13.87 4.68 5.57
CA GLU A 171 -13.90 6.02 6.16
C GLU A 171 -14.05 7.14 5.11
N THR A 172 -13.78 6.85 3.83
CA THR A 172 -13.90 7.84 2.76
C THR A 172 -15.36 8.02 2.30
N ASP A 173 -16.21 7.01 2.49
CA ASP A 173 -17.65 7.06 2.16
C ASP A 173 -18.51 7.74 3.26
N GLY A 174 -17.97 7.97 4.46
CA GLY A 174 -18.73 8.44 5.64
C GLY A 174 -18.93 9.96 5.77
N GLY A 175 -18.46 10.75 4.80
CA GLY A 175 -18.29 12.21 4.92
C GLY A 175 -19.45 13.11 4.50
N ARG A 176 -20.67 12.59 4.28
CA ARG A 176 -21.86 13.44 4.04
C ARG A 176 -22.98 13.10 5.02
N ARG A 177 -22.87 13.63 6.25
CA ARG A 177 -24.08 13.88 7.05
C ARG A 177 -24.86 14.98 6.36
N GLU A 178 -25.83 14.60 5.54
CA GLU A 178 -26.92 15.50 5.17
C GLU A 178 -27.63 15.89 6.46
N THR A 179 -27.37 17.11 6.94
CA THR A 179 -28.32 17.82 7.80
C THR A 179 -29.54 18.14 6.94
N SER A 180 -30.40 17.13 6.77
CA SER A 180 -31.79 17.33 6.37
C SER A 180 -32.51 17.99 7.53
N THR A 181 -32.37 19.31 7.66
CA THR A 181 -33.38 20.11 8.36
C THR A 181 -34.53 20.29 7.39
N ALA A 182 -35.42 19.30 7.38
CA ALA A 182 -36.74 19.46 6.80
C ALA A 182 -37.44 20.61 7.55
N ALA A 183 -38.00 21.53 6.77
CA ALA A 183 -38.88 22.56 7.26
C ALA A 183 -40.10 21.95 7.96
N ASP A 184 -40.44 22.50 9.12
CA ASP A 184 -41.80 22.52 9.66
C ASP A 184 -41.96 23.95 10.22
N GLY A 185 -42.81 24.83 9.72
CA GLY A 185 -44.10 24.57 9.12
C GLY A 185 -45.24 24.85 10.09
N ARG A 186 -45.17 25.92 10.92
CA ARG A 186 -46.35 26.66 11.43
C ARG A 186 -45.97 27.94 12.16
#